data_AF-A0A932H6D0-F1
#
_entry.id   AF-A0A932H6D0-F1
#
_cell.length_a   1.000
_cell.length_b   1.000
_cell.length_c   1.000
_cell.angle_alpha   90.00
_cell.angle_beta   90.00
_cell.angle_gamma   90.00
#
_symmetry.space_group_name_H-M   'P 1'
#
loop_
_entity.id
_entity.type
_entity.pdbx_description
1 polymer ?
#
loop_
_entity_poly.entity_id
_entity_poly.type
_entity_poly.pdbx_seq_one_letter_code
_entity_poly.pdbx_strand_id
1 'polypeptide(L)'
;MKRVEQMGFWERLYFPEVVRGLWVTGYRFWRNLIVHTLHLFGLAKHIRAAITVQYPDERLPYPETFRGRHRLTLHDDGSVKCTACFLCATA
;
A
#
# COMPACT_ATOMS: atom_id res chain seq x y z
N MET A 1 19.33 7.82 25.86
CA MET A 1 20.08 6.58 25.55
C MET A 1 20.95 6.26 26.75
N LYS A 2 20.71 5.12 27.44
CA LYS A 2 21.50 4.75 28.64
C LYS A 2 22.95 4.46 28.21
N ARG A 3 23.92 4.80 29.05
CA ARG A 3 25.33 4.41 28.84
C ARG A 3 25.43 2.89 28.96
N VAL A 4 26.31 2.24 28.19
CA VAL A 4 26.43 0.75 28.14
C VAL A 4 26.59 0.12 29.53
N GLU A 5 27.33 0.79 30.42
CA GLU A 5 27.55 0.40 31.81
C GLU A 5 26.26 0.34 32.65
N GLN A 6 25.22 1.09 32.28
CA GLN A 6 23.94 1.22 33.00
C GLN A 6 22.81 0.36 32.39
N MET A 7 23.09 -0.41 31.33
CA MET A 7 22.10 -1.28 30.70
C MET A 7 22.01 -2.62 31.42
N GLY A 8 20.78 -3.08 31.67
CA GLY A 8 20.54 -4.42 32.20
C GLY A 8 21.01 -5.52 31.22
N PHE A 9 21.20 -6.75 31.71
CA PHE A 9 21.60 -7.89 30.88
C PHE A 9 20.67 -8.08 29.65
N TRP A 10 19.36 -7.92 29.85
CA TRP A 10 18.35 -8.06 28.80
C TRP A 10 18.36 -6.93 27.76
N GLU A 11 18.68 -5.69 28.19
CA GLU A 11 18.83 -4.54 27.28
C GLU A 11 20.11 -4.70 26.43
N ARG A 12 21.19 -5.27 27.00
CA ARG A 12 22.42 -5.58 26.25
C ARG A 12 22.27 -6.70 25.23
N LEU A 13 21.42 -7.69 25.55
CA LEU A 13 21.10 -8.81 24.66
C LEU A 13 20.02 -8.44 23.62
N TYR A 14 19.45 -7.22 23.68
CA TYR A 14 18.34 -6.73 22.82
C TYR A 14 17.09 -7.61 22.83
N PHE A 15 16.94 -8.45 23.86
CA PHE A 15 15.90 -9.46 23.91
C PHE A 15 14.49 -8.86 23.98
N PRO A 16 14.21 -7.82 24.80
CA PRO A 16 12.90 -7.17 24.82
C PRO A 16 12.48 -6.62 23.45
N GLU A 17 13.43 -6.04 22.72
CA GLU A 17 13.20 -5.43 21.41
C GLU A 17 12.94 -6.50 20.34
N VAL A 18 13.73 -7.58 20.35
CA VAL A 18 13.55 -8.72 19.43
C VAL A 18 12.20 -9.39 19.66
N VAL A 19 11.85 -9.68 20.91
CA VAL A 19 10.55 -10.29 21.25
C VAL A 19 9.40 -9.38 20.84
N ARG A 20 9.53 -8.07 21.06
CA ARG A 20 8.50 -7.11 20.63
C ARG A 20 8.32 -7.10 19.10
N GLY A 21 9.40 -7.13 18.33
CA GLY A 21 9.36 -7.17 16.86
C GLY A 21 8.74 -8.47 16.33
N LEU A 22 9.14 -9.61 16.90
CA LEU A 22 8.59 -10.92 16.57
C LEU A 22 7.11 -11.02 16.94
N TRP A 23 6.70 -10.46 18.08
CA TRP A 23 5.30 -10.45 18.50
C TRP A 23 4.41 -9.69 17.51
N VAL A 24 4.81 -8.48 17.12
CA VAL A 24 4.01 -7.66 16.18
C VAL A 24 3.90 -8.34 14.81
N THR A 25 5.02 -8.87 14.30
CA THR A 25 5.06 -9.57 13.01
C THR A 25 4.26 -10.87 13.06
N GLY A 26 4.47 -11.68 14.09
CA GLY A 26 3.77 -12.95 14.30
C GLY A 26 2.27 -12.77 14.46
N TYR A 27 1.84 -11.75 15.22
CA TYR A 27 0.43 -11.40 15.35
C TYR A 27 -0.19 -11.03 13.99
N ARG A 28 0.47 -10.17 13.20
CA ARG A 28 -0.03 -9.75 11.89
C ARG A 28 -0.12 -10.93 10.92
N PHE A 29 0.89 -11.80 10.92
CA PHE A 29 0.93 -13.02 10.12
C PHE A 29 -0.22 -13.94 10.47
N TRP A 30 -0.35 -14.32 11.75
CA TRP A 30 -1.38 -15.27 12.18
C TRP A 30 -2.80 -14.73 11.96
N ARG A 31 -3.04 -13.46 12.25
CA ARG A 31 -4.35 -12.85 11.97
C ARG A 31 -4.70 -12.93 10.48
N ASN A 32 -3.78 -12.55 9.60
CA ASN A 32 -4.05 -12.58 8.15
C ASN A 32 -4.23 -14.02 7.66
N LEU A 33 -3.41 -14.96 8.11
CA LEU A 33 -3.50 -16.38 7.74
C LEU A 33 -4.82 -17.01 8.21
N ILE A 34 -5.26 -16.71 9.43
CA ILE A 34 -6.56 -17.16 9.94
C ILE A 34 -7.71 -16.62 9.08
N VAL A 35 -7.70 -15.33 8.71
CA VAL A 35 -8.79 -14.79 7.87
C VAL A 35 -8.76 -15.39 6.46
N HIS A 36 -7.58 -15.59 5.86
CA HIS A 36 -7.47 -16.27 4.56
C HIS A 36 -7.96 -17.72 4.61
N THR A 37 -7.62 -18.46 5.67
CA THR A 37 -8.11 -19.84 5.84
C THR A 37 -9.62 -19.86 6.05
N LEU A 38 -10.19 -18.93 6.84
CA LEU A 38 -11.65 -18.79 6.99
C LEU A 38 -12.35 -18.51 5.66
N HIS A 39 -11.76 -17.69 4.77
CA HIS A 39 -12.32 -17.42 3.44
C HIS A 39 -12.43 -18.68 2.58
N LEU A 40 -11.46 -19.60 2.67
CA LEU A 40 -11.50 -20.88 1.96
C LEU A 40 -12.68 -21.74 2.42
N PHE A 41 -13.03 -21.69 3.70
CA PHE A 41 -14.19 -22.39 4.27
C PHE A 41 -15.51 -21.60 4.14
N GLY A 42 -15.52 -20.50 3.38
CA GLY A 42 -16.72 -19.71 3.11
C GLY A 42 -17.16 -18.77 4.23
N LEU A 43 -16.40 -18.67 5.33
CA LEU A 43 -16.67 -17.82 6.47
C LEU A 43 -15.95 -16.47 6.31
N ALA A 44 -16.46 -15.41 6.97
CA ALA A 44 -15.82 -14.09 7.07
C ALA A 44 -15.45 -13.37 5.75
N LYS A 45 -16.02 -13.75 4.59
CA LYS A 45 -15.68 -13.18 3.26
C LYS A 45 -15.75 -11.65 3.13
N HIS A 46 -16.49 -10.98 4.00
CA HIS A 46 -16.64 -9.52 4.01
C HIS A 46 -15.45 -8.78 4.68
N ILE A 47 -14.54 -9.51 5.35
CA ILE A 47 -13.40 -8.95 6.05
C ILE A 47 -12.16 -9.09 5.16
N ARG A 48 -11.43 -8.01 4.92
CA ARG A 48 -10.19 -8.10 4.13
C ARG A 48 -9.08 -8.75 4.95
N ALA A 49 -8.58 -9.89 4.49
CA ALA A 49 -7.49 -10.62 5.12
C ALA A 49 -6.14 -9.88 5.00
N ALA A 50 -5.91 -9.19 3.89
CA ALA A 50 -4.69 -8.43 3.61
C ALA A 50 -5.02 -7.07 2.95
N ILE A 51 -4.03 -6.17 2.91
CA ILE A 51 -4.12 -4.86 2.23
C ILE A 51 -3.94 -4.97 0.72
N THR A 52 -3.44 -6.12 0.24
CA THR A 52 -3.18 -6.38 -1.17
C THR A 52 -4.48 -6.53 -1.94
N VAL A 53 -4.46 -6.14 -3.21
CA VAL A 53 -5.55 -6.33 -4.17
C VAL A 53 -5.09 -7.30 -5.25
N GLN A 54 -6.00 -8.13 -5.77
CA GLN A 54 -5.68 -9.11 -6.82
C GLN A 54 -5.80 -8.45 -8.19
N TYR A 55 -4.72 -7.89 -8.70
CA TYR A 55 -4.67 -7.38 -10.08
C TYR A 55 -4.52 -8.57 -11.07
N PRO A 56 -5.23 -8.60 -12.20
CA PRO A 56 -6.01 -7.53 -12.82
C PRO A 56 -7.50 -7.47 -12.45
N ASP A 57 -7.99 -8.45 -11.69
CA ASP A 57 -9.42 -8.64 -11.38
C ASP A 57 -9.99 -7.52 -10.50
N GLU A 58 -9.22 -7.09 -9.50
CA GLU A 58 -9.52 -5.96 -8.63
C GLU A 58 -8.58 -4.79 -8.94
N ARG A 59 -9.16 -3.59 -9.06
CA ARG A 59 -8.41 -2.35 -9.27
C ARG A 59 -8.66 -1.37 -8.12
N LEU A 60 -7.61 -0.66 -7.73
CA LEU A 60 -7.74 0.45 -6.79
C LEU A 60 -8.47 1.63 -7.48
N PRO A 61 -9.38 2.32 -6.78
CA PRO A 61 -10.00 3.52 -7.32
C PRO A 61 -8.95 4.62 -7.47
N TYR A 62 -8.84 5.19 -8.66
CA TYR A 62 -8.01 6.35 -8.91
C TYR A 62 -8.72 7.64 -8.47
N PRO A 63 -8.01 8.62 -7.91
CA PRO A 63 -8.58 9.94 -7.64
C PRO A 63 -8.93 10.64 -8.95
N GLU A 64 -9.86 11.60 -8.91
CA GLU A 64 -10.28 12.39 -10.08
C GLU A 64 -9.11 13.18 -10.71
N THR A 65 -8.11 13.55 -9.90
CA THR A 65 -6.91 14.29 -10.31
C THR A 65 -5.77 13.37 -10.78
N PHE A 66 -6.03 12.08 -10.98
CA PHE A 66 -5.01 11.13 -11.41
C PHE A 66 -4.43 11.51 -12.78
N ARG A 67 -3.10 11.69 -12.83
CA ARG A 67 -2.36 12.01 -14.06
C ARG A 67 -2.02 10.72 -14.81
N GLY A 68 -2.94 10.29 -15.66
CA GLY A 68 -2.79 9.11 -16.51
C GLY A 68 -2.09 9.41 -17.84
N ARG A 69 -2.43 8.62 -18.86
CA ARG A 69 -1.89 8.80 -20.22
C ARG A 69 -2.33 10.14 -20.81
N HIS A 70 -1.36 10.91 -21.29
CA HIS A 70 -1.63 12.15 -22.01
C HIS A 70 -2.45 11.87 -23.27
N ARG A 71 -3.51 12.67 -23.45
CA ARG A 71 -4.35 12.66 -24.65
C ARG A 71 -4.65 14.09 -25.05
N LEU A 72 -4.71 14.36 -26.35
CA LEU A 72 -5.21 15.63 -26.85
C LEU A 72 -6.72 15.71 -26.59
N THR A 73 -7.19 16.88 -26.18
CA THR A 73 -8.61 17.15 -25.97
C THR A 73 -9.21 17.79 -27.21
N LEU A 74 -10.52 17.62 -27.39
CA LEU A 74 -11.28 18.15 -28.52
C LEU A 74 -12.14 19.34 -28.09
N HIS A 75 -12.43 20.25 -29.02
CA HIS A 75 -13.47 21.27 -28.90
C HIS A 75 -14.87 20.65 -29.06
N ASP A 76 -15.91 21.44 -28.82
CA ASP A 76 -17.31 21.01 -28.96
C ASP A 76 -17.64 20.63 -30.42
N ASP A 77 -16.97 21.26 -31.39
CA ASP A 77 -17.06 20.95 -32.83
C ASP A 77 -16.25 19.71 -33.27
N GLY A 78 -15.57 19.03 -32.34
CA GLY A 78 -14.76 17.84 -32.61
C GLY A 78 -13.34 18.09 -33.15
N SER A 79 -12.95 19.35 -33.39
CA SER A 79 -11.59 19.72 -33.75
C SER A 79 -10.62 19.62 -32.55
N VAL A 80 -9.32 19.43 -32.81
CA VAL A 80 -8.30 19.26 -31.77
C VAL A 80 -7.94 20.60 -31.13
N LYS A 81 -7.85 20.68 -29.78
CA LYS A 81 -7.51 21.93 -29.05
C LYS A 81 -6.06 22.41 -29.21
N CYS A 82 -5.17 21.53 -29.66
CA CYS A 82 -3.76 21.87 -29.86
C CYS A 82 -3.59 22.77 -31.08
N THR A 83 -3.00 23.96 -30.89
CA THR A 83 -2.69 24.92 -31.97
C THR A 83 -1.23 24.86 -32.44
N ALA A 84 -0.49 23.83 -32.03
CA ALA A 84 0.95 23.72 -32.25
C ALA A 84 1.75 24.94 -31.74
N CYS A 85 1.32 25.56 -30.63
CA CYS A 85 2.01 26.71 -30.03
C CYS A 85 3.32 26.35 -29.30
N PHE A 86 3.68 25.07 -29.24
CA PHE A 86 4.88 24.52 -28.58
C PHE A 86 5.02 24.76 -27.06
N LEU A 87 4.04 25.42 -26.39
CA LEU A 87 4.10 25.67 -24.93
C LEU A 87 4.22 24.39 -24.09
N CYS A 88 3.56 23.30 -24.48
CA CYS A 88 3.65 22.02 -23.76
C CYS A 88 5.02 21.33 -23.91
N ALA A 89 5.77 21.62 -24.98
CA ALA A 89 7.09 21.04 -25.21
C ALA A 89 8.20 21.86 -24.52
N THR A 90 7.95 23.15 -24.27
CA THR A 90 8.86 24.06 -23.56
C THR A 90 8.65 24.10 -22.05
N ALA A 91 7.53 23.56 -21.56
CA ALA A 91 7.13 23.60 -20.14
C ALA A 91 7.96 22.68 -19.25
#